data_AF-A0A0C3AW25-F1
#
_entry.id   AF-A0A0C3AW25-F1
#
_cell.length_a   1.000
_cell.length_b   1.000
_cell.length_c   1.000
_cell.angle_alpha   90.00
_cell.angle_beta   90.00
_cell.angle_gamma   90.00
#
_symmetry.space_group_name_H-M   'P 1'
#
loop_
_entity.id
_entity.type
_entity.pdbx_description
1 polymer ?
#
loop_
_entity_poly.entity_id
_entity_poly.type
_entity_poly.pdbx_seq_one_letter_code
_entity_poly.pdbx_strand_id
1 'polypeptide(L)'
;MWVGNVPGDASLNELYTFFGQGPPMPEEERKAMESAEFHEEMLPQIEGVGGLSGVISVFLISRSNCAFVNYVSEACLHRGVEYFNGRPLRSSQVDPRCPKLVCRVRKKGDDIKAGVGGQRGVGTHTRWVKEKKAAAAKPPMEDGIADPGHSAHDRPPFVRGGAGGNVKKSSSGSSGSYASTNSGMLSKYFPIRYFILKSLTQHDLDLSVERGLWATQTHNQEVLDQAYRTSQTVYLIFGVNKSGEFFGYAKSPSTPSGSSPAPGGSQQGRWGTPFKVKWIRTNPLSFQRTRHLRNPWNHDREIKVSRDGTEVEPGVGQRLLEEWDRPEPAAPTSRTGAPKSPTTFSGPPSPVQSRGRGRGRGAMGSGWPQRDTGQ
;
A
#
# COMPACT_ATOMS: atom_id res chain seq x y z
N MET A 1 8.48 3.94 -17.03
CA MET A 1 7.64 3.07 -17.87
C MET A 1 6.65 2.34 -16.99
N TRP A 2 5.38 2.23 -17.40
CA TRP A 2 4.47 1.20 -16.88
C TRP A 2 4.45 0.03 -17.85
N VAL A 3 4.44 -1.17 -17.29
CA VAL A 3 4.38 -2.44 -18.01
C VAL A 3 3.16 -3.20 -17.51
N GLY A 4 2.26 -3.58 -18.41
CA GLY A 4 1.17 -4.53 -18.16
C GLY A 4 1.43 -5.87 -18.82
N ASN A 5 0.56 -6.85 -18.53
CA ASN A 5 0.66 -8.24 -19.00
C ASN A 5 1.96 -8.96 -18.57
N VAL A 6 2.52 -8.60 -17.42
CA VAL A 6 3.65 -9.35 -16.85
C VAL A 6 3.16 -10.75 -16.42
N PRO A 7 3.84 -11.85 -16.78
CA PRO A 7 3.47 -13.20 -16.33
C PRO A 7 3.34 -13.29 -14.81
N GLY A 8 2.32 -14.01 -14.31
CA GLY A 8 2.02 -14.06 -12.87
C GLY A 8 3.08 -14.77 -12.02
N ASP A 9 3.91 -15.58 -12.66
CA ASP A 9 5.06 -16.31 -12.11
C ASP A 9 6.40 -15.56 -12.34
N ALA A 10 6.39 -14.40 -13.02
CA ALA A 10 7.60 -13.68 -13.36
C ALA A 10 8.35 -13.21 -12.10
N SER A 11 9.68 -13.41 -12.10
CA SER A 11 10.52 -12.96 -10.99
C SER A 11 11.00 -11.52 -11.19
N LEU A 12 11.38 -10.84 -10.10
CA LEU A 12 11.99 -9.52 -10.20
C LEU A 12 13.32 -9.55 -10.96
N ASN A 13 14.12 -10.61 -10.76
CA ASN A 13 15.40 -10.81 -11.43
C ASN A 13 15.23 -10.99 -12.95
N GLU A 14 14.27 -11.82 -13.36
CA GLU A 14 13.89 -12.03 -14.77
C GLU A 14 13.55 -10.71 -15.46
N LEU A 15 12.77 -9.83 -14.80
CA LEU A 15 12.45 -8.52 -15.35
C LEU A 15 13.66 -7.58 -15.42
N TYR A 16 14.55 -7.58 -14.42
CA TYR A 16 15.80 -6.81 -14.49
C TYR A 16 16.67 -7.27 -15.67
N THR A 17 16.86 -8.58 -15.85
CA THR A 17 17.61 -9.14 -16.98
C THR A 17 16.96 -8.75 -18.32
N PHE A 18 15.64 -8.89 -18.45
CA PHE A 18 14.93 -8.57 -19.70
C PHE A 18 14.99 -7.07 -20.03
N PHE A 19 14.69 -6.18 -19.08
CA PHE A 19 14.75 -4.74 -19.33
C PHE A 19 16.17 -4.21 -19.47
N GLY A 20 17.16 -4.91 -18.89
CA GLY A 20 18.58 -4.65 -19.08
C GLY A 20 19.05 -4.83 -20.54
N GLN A 21 18.40 -5.70 -21.33
CA GLN A 21 18.67 -5.94 -22.75
C GLN A 21 18.07 -4.86 -23.69
N GLY A 22 17.74 -3.69 -23.16
CA GLY A 22 17.21 -2.56 -23.92
C GLY A 22 18.25 -1.91 -24.84
N PRO A 23 17.82 -1.04 -25.78
CA PRO A 23 18.73 -0.29 -26.64
C PRO A 23 19.70 0.56 -25.80
N PRO A 24 21.00 0.60 -26.15
CA PRO A 24 22.01 1.27 -25.33
C PRO A 24 21.77 2.78 -25.24
N MET A 25 22.18 3.42 -24.15
CA MET A 25 22.14 4.88 -23.97
C MET A 25 22.90 5.58 -25.11
N PRO A 26 22.46 6.78 -25.55
CA PRO A 26 23.26 7.59 -26.46
C PRO A 26 24.63 7.88 -25.82
N GLU A 27 25.69 7.81 -26.63
CA GLU A 27 27.07 7.99 -26.16
C GLU A 27 27.30 9.34 -25.46
N GLU A 28 26.56 10.38 -25.87
CA GLU A 28 26.55 11.70 -25.23
C GLU A 28 25.88 11.70 -23.85
N GLU A 29 24.74 11.02 -23.67
CA GLU A 29 24.11 10.85 -22.35
C GLU A 29 24.98 10.01 -21.42
N ARG A 30 25.62 8.96 -21.96
CA ARG A 30 26.57 8.11 -21.20
C ARG A 30 27.75 8.93 -20.67
N LYS A 31 28.39 9.72 -21.54
CA LYS A 31 29.50 10.62 -21.15
C LYS A 31 29.05 11.71 -20.18
N ALA A 32 27.86 12.28 -20.37
CA ALA A 32 27.30 13.25 -19.44
C ALA A 32 27.12 12.65 -18.03
N MET A 33 26.59 11.43 -17.94
CA MET A 33 26.46 10.69 -16.67
C MET A 33 27.82 10.33 -16.04
N GLU A 34 28.82 9.96 -16.84
CA GLU A 34 30.17 9.66 -16.35
C GLU A 34 30.93 10.92 -15.90
N SER A 35 30.60 12.09 -16.46
CA SER A 35 31.20 13.38 -16.11
C SER A 35 30.55 14.08 -14.91
N ALA A 36 29.32 13.72 -14.57
CA ALA A 36 28.63 14.22 -13.40
C ALA A 36 28.89 13.27 -12.22
N GLU A 37 29.50 13.78 -11.14
CA GLU A 37 29.72 13.03 -9.89
C GLU A 37 28.38 12.67 -9.21
N PHE A 38 27.69 11.67 -9.75
CA PHE A 38 26.47 11.12 -9.17
C PHE A 38 26.84 10.20 -8.01
N HIS A 39 26.38 10.57 -6.81
CA HIS A 39 26.56 9.79 -5.58
C HIS A 39 26.27 8.29 -5.81
N GLU A 40 27.29 7.48 -5.55
CA GLU A 40 27.36 6.03 -5.75
C GLU A 40 26.26 5.25 -4.97
N GLU A 41 25.64 5.90 -3.98
CA GLU A 41 24.61 5.35 -3.08
C GLU A 41 23.26 5.00 -3.73
N MET A 42 22.95 5.43 -4.96
CA MET A 42 21.61 5.21 -5.55
C MET A 42 21.53 4.14 -6.64
N LEU A 43 22.63 3.42 -6.93
CA LEU A 43 22.65 2.29 -7.85
C LEU A 43 22.48 0.97 -7.09
N PRO A 44 21.49 0.12 -7.42
CA PRO A 44 21.50 -1.27 -6.98
C PRO A 44 22.76 -1.96 -7.52
N GLN A 45 23.55 -2.59 -6.65
CA GLN A 45 24.69 -3.42 -7.04
C GLN A 45 24.21 -4.69 -7.77
N ILE A 46 23.86 -4.53 -9.04
CA ILE A 46 23.63 -5.62 -10.00
C ILE A 46 24.70 -5.46 -11.08
N GLU A 47 25.85 -6.10 -10.84
CA GLU A 47 26.93 -6.18 -11.82
C GLU A 47 26.40 -6.72 -13.16
N GLY A 48 26.78 -6.08 -14.26
CA GLY A 48 26.81 -6.70 -15.58
C GLY A 48 25.70 -6.36 -16.60
N VAL A 49 24.56 -5.73 -16.25
CA VAL A 49 23.46 -5.53 -17.25
C VAL A 49 22.78 -4.14 -17.24
N GLY A 50 22.70 -3.44 -16.10
CA GLY A 50 21.89 -2.21 -15.99
C GLY A 50 22.47 -0.96 -16.65
N GLY A 51 23.80 -0.80 -16.64
CA GLY A 51 24.46 0.46 -16.98
C GLY A 51 24.28 0.92 -18.43
N LEU A 52 24.19 0.00 -19.39
CA LEU A 52 24.10 0.36 -20.81
C LEU A 52 22.70 0.70 -21.29
N SER A 53 21.63 0.15 -20.71
CA SER A 53 20.24 0.39 -21.15
C SER A 53 19.54 1.55 -20.43
N GLY A 54 20.23 2.20 -19.48
CA GLY A 54 19.72 3.34 -18.72
C GLY A 54 18.62 2.99 -17.72
N VAL A 55 18.46 1.71 -17.35
CA VAL A 55 17.50 1.25 -16.35
C VAL A 55 18.04 1.51 -14.94
N ILE A 56 17.34 2.32 -14.16
CA ILE A 56 17.68 2.58 -12.74
C ILE A 56 17.10 1.51 -11.83
N SER A 57 15.83 1.14 -12.05
CA SER A 57 15.12 0.22 -11.14
C SER A 57 13.88 -0.39 -11.77
N VAL A 58 13.58 -1.63 -11.38
CA VAL A 58 12.37 -2.37 -11.72
C VAL A 58 11.57 -2.65 -10.45
N PHE A 59 10.26 -2.48 -10.51
CA PHE A 59 9.31 -2.76 -9.44
C PHE A 59 8.19 -3.66 -9.96
N LEU A 60 8.26 -4.95 -9.64
CA LEU A 60 7.20 -5.93 -9.92
C LEU A 60 5.97 -5.70 -9.02
N ILE A 61 4.78 -5.78 -9.61
CA ILE A 61 3.48 -5.73 -8.94
C ILE A 61 2.69 -6.99 -9.32
N SER A 62 3.08 -8.13 -8.75
CA SER A 62 2.51 -9.46 -9.07
C SER A 62 0.98 -9.50 -8.89
N ARG A 63 0.43 -8.79 -7.89
CA ARG A 63 -1.03 -8.72 -7.66
C ARG A 63 -1.86 -8.12 -8.80
N SER A 64 -1.23 -7.44 -9.76
CA SER A 64 -1.91 -6.88 -10.92
C SER A 64 -1.21 -7.20 -12.24
N ASN A 65 -0.29 -8.19 -12.27
CA ASN A 65 0.47 -8.57 -13.46
C ASN A 65 1.10 -7.35 -14.17
N CYS A 66 1.69 -6.46 -13.39
CA CYS A 66 2.29 -5.21 -13.85
C CYS A 66 3.71 -5.04 -13.32
N ALA A 67 4.50 -4.17 -13.95
CA ALA A 67 5.74 -3.64 -13.39
C ALA A 67 5.88 -2.13 -13.66
N PHE A 68 6.70 -1.45 -12.87
CA PHE A 68 7.26 -0.15 -13.22
C PHE A 68 8.76 -0.30 -13.49
N VAL A 69 9.25 0.27 -14.59
CA VAL A 69 10.67 0.36 -14.91
C VAL A 69 11.04 1.85 -14.97
N ASN A 70 11.98 2.26 -14.15
CA ASN A 70 12.50 3.63 -14.14
C ASN A 70 13.75 3.69 -15.00
N TYR A 71 13.83 4.72 -15.82
CA TYR A 71 14.99 5.03 -16.66
C TYR A 71 15.61 6.35 -16.22
N VAL A 72 16.89 6.54 -16.53
CA VAL A 72 17.64 7.75 -16.16
C VAL A 72 17.23 8.99 -16.94
N SER A 73 16.88 8.84 -18.23
CA SER A 73 16.41 9.93 -19.09
C SER A 73 15.05 9.63 -19.72
N GLU A 74 14.35 10.70 -20.13
CA GLU A 74 13.10 10.57 -20.90
C GLU A 74 13.36 9.94 -22.28
N ALA A 75 14.52 10.18 -22.89
CA ALA A 75 14.94 9.52 -24.12
C ALA A 75 15.11 7.99 -23.93
N CYS A 76 15.78 7.55 -22.87
CA CYS A 76 15.89 6.12 -22.54
C CYS A 76 14.53 5.50 -22.22
N LEU A 77 13.65 6.22 -21.52
CA LEU A 77 12.27 5.80 -21.27
C LEU A 77 11.47 5.57 -22.58
N HIS A 78 11.55 6.50 -23.52
CA HIS A 78 10.82 6.39 -24.79
C HIS A 78 11.34 5.24 -25.66
N ARG A 79 12.66 5.10 -25.81
CA ARG A 79 13.26 3.98 -26.56
C ARG A 79 13.00 2.63 -25.90
N GLY A 80 12.98 2.56 -24.56
CA GLY A 80 12.55 1.38 -23.83
C GLY A 80 11.10 1.00 -24.10
N VAL A 81 10.18 1.98 -24.11
CA VAL A 81 8.77 1.74 -24.47
C VAL A 81 8.64 1.21 -25.89
N GLU A 82 9.28 1.84 -26.86
CA GLU A 82 9.26 1.42 -28.27
C GLU A 82 9.84 0.02 -28.47
N TYR A 83 10.96 -0.28 -27.83
CA TYR A 83 11.62 -1.58 -27.95
C TYR A 83 10.82 -2.72 -27.29
N PHE A 84 10.32 -2.54 -26.07
CA PHE A 84 9.71 -3.62 -25.29
C PHE A 84 8.20 -3.79 -25.50
N ASN A 85 7.48 -2.77 -25.99
CA ASN A 85 6.03 -2.89 -26.19
C ASN A 85 5.69 -3.97 -27.22
N GLY A 86 4.74 -4.85 -26.89
CA GLY A 86 4.31 -5.94 -27.77
C GLY A 86 5.27 -7.14 -27.85
N ARG A 87 6.40 -7.13 -27.11
CA ARG A 87 7.27 -8.31 -26.97
C ARG A 87 6.83 -9.17 -25.76
N PRO A 88 6.91 -10.51 -25.83
CA PRO A 88 6.75 -11.35 -24.65
C PRO A 88 7.97 -11.27 -23.73
N LEU A 89 7.80 -11.57 -22.45
CA LEU A 89 8.92 -11.62 -21.48
C LEU A 89 9.86 -12.81 -21.74
N ARG A 90 9.29 -13.95 -22.16
CA ARG A 90 9.99 -15.20 -22.48
C ARG A 90 9.88 -15.47 -23.98
N SER A 91 10.87 -16.16 -24.55
CA SER A 91 10.79 -16.56 -25.96
C SER A 91 9.68 -17.61 -26.17
N SER A 92 9.15 -17.68 -27.39
CA SER A 92 8.14 -18.69 -27.77
C SER A 92 8.64 -20.13 -27.69
N GLN A 93 9.96 -20.34 -27.62
CA GLN A 93 10.57 -21.66 -27.39
C GLN A 93 10.52 -22.08 -25.91
N VAL A 94 10.57 -21.11 -24.98
CA VAL A 94 10.53 -21.36 -23.53
C VAL A 94 9.08 -21.37 -23.02
N ASP A 95 8.27 -20.41 -23.45
CA ASP A 95 6.85 -20.31 -23.09
C ASP A 95 6.03 -19.81 -24.29
N PRO A 96 5.43 -20.72 -25.07
CA PRO A 96 4.54 -20.37 -26.19
C PRO A 96 3.30 -19.56 -25.79
N ARG A 97 2.94 -19.54 -24.51
CA ARG A 97 1.77 -18.83 -23.97
C ARG A 97 2.13 -17.51 -23.29
N CYS A 98 3.42 -17.13 -23.30
CA CYS A 98 3.88 -15.91 -22.65
C CYS A 98 3.18 -14.69 -23.28
N PRO A 99 2.40 -13.92 -22.50
CA PRO A 99 1.67 -12.79 -23.04
C PRO A 99 2.62 -11.68 -23.49
N LYS A 100 2.23 -10.97 -24.55
CA LYS A 100 2.92 -9.77 -25.01
C LYS A 100 2.74 -8.64 -23.98
N LEU A 101 3.85 -8.07 -23.55
CA LEU A 101 3.90 -6.95 -22.61
C LEU A 101 3.27 -5.71 -23.22
N VAL A 102 2.55 -4.94 -22.40
CA VAL A 102 2.03 -3.61 -22.78
C VAL A 102 2.88 -2.56 -22.10
N CYS A 103 3.80 -1.96 -22.83
CA CYS A 103 4.71 -0.94 -22.31
C CYS A 103 4.22 0.45 -22.71
N ARG A 104 4.15 1.38 -21.75
CA ARG A 104 3.82 2.79 -22.04
C ARG A 104 4.54 3.77 -21.12
N VAL A 105 4.68 4.99 -21.62
CA VAL A 105 5.03 6.15 -20.79
C VAL A 105 3.92 6.38 -19.76
N ARG A 106 4.31 6.50 -18.49
CA ARG A 106 3.43 6.88 -17.39
C ARG A 106 3.48 8.41 -17.31
N LYS A 107 2.36 9.08 -17.59
CA LYS A 107 2.33 10.55 -17.63
C LYS A 107 2.34 11.10 -16.20
N LYS A 108 2.90 12.29 -15.96
CA LYS A 108 2.87 12.95 -14.63
C LYS A 108 1.44 13.07 -14.07
N GLY A 109 0.43 13.27 -14.94
CA GLY A 109 -0.99 13.29 -14.56
C GLY A 109 -1.61 11.93 -14.22
N ASP A 110 -0.98 10.80 -14.58
CA ASP A 110 -1.45 9.46 -14.19
C ASP A 110 -1.28 9.26 -12.67
N ASP A 111 -0.26 9.87 -12.07
CA ASP A 111 0.04 9.78 -10.62
C ASP A 111 -1.03 10.48 -9.79
N ILE A 112 -1.58 11.57 -10.32
CA ILE A 112 -2.70 12.31 -9.75
C ILE A 112 -4.01 11.51 -9.87
N LYS A 113 -4.11 10.53 -10.77
CA LYS A 113 -5.31 9.68 -10.92
C LYS A 113 -5.18 8.29 -10.31
N ALA A 114 -3.97 7.78 -10.08
CA ALA A 114 -3.71 6.41 -9.64
C ALA A 114 -3.15 6.32 -8.22
N GLY A 115 -3.78 5.51 -7.37
CA GLY A 115 -3.42 5.43 -5.95
C GLY A 115 -3.97 6.63 -5.18
N VAL A 116 -3.14 7.26 -4.34
CA VAL A 116 -3.59 8.32 -3.42
C VAL A 116 -4.08 9.58 -4.16
N GLY A 117 -3.53 9.88 -5.33
CA GLY A 117 -4.05 10.95 -6.18
C GLY A 117 -5.54 10.76 -6.51
N GLY A 118 -5.95 9.53 -6.84
CA GLY A 118 -7.35 9.21 -7.14
C GLY A 118 -8.28 9.43 -5.94
N GLN A 119 -7.81 9.17 -4.72
CA GLN A 119 -8.54 9.47 -3.49
C GLN A 119 -8.68 10.99 -3.24
N ARG A 120 -7.67 11.77 -3.61
CA ARG A 120 -7.66 13.25 -3.57
C ARG A 120 -8.55 13.89 -4.65
N GLY A 121 -9.25 13.08 -5.44
CA GLY A 121 -10.20 13.51 -6.45
C GLY A 121 -11.25 14.49 -5.91
N VAL A 122 -11.66 15.41 -6.78
CA VAL A 122 -12.65 16.45 -6.45
C VAL A 122 -13.96 15.80 -6.02
N GLY A 123 -14.31 15.96 -4.74
CA GLY A 123 -15.63 15.60 -4.22
C GLY A 123 -15.68 14.47 -3.18
N THR A 124 -14.58 13.83 -2.78
CA THR A 124 -14.60 12.81 -1.69
C THR A 124 -15.24 13.36 -0.42
N HIS A 125 -14.73 14.50 0.06
CA HIS A 125 -15.26 15.25 1.22
C HIS A 125 -16.71 15.71 0.99
N THR A 126 -17.01 16.30 -0.18
CA THR A 126 -18.35 16.78 -0.53
C THR A 126 -19.39 15.67 -0.56
N ARG A 127 -19.03 14.49 -1.08
CA ARG A 127 -19.88 13.30 -1.15
C ARG A 127 -20.17 12.75 0.23
N TRP A 128 -19.15 12.61 1.09
CA TRP A 128 -19.33 12.20 2.48
C TRP A 128 -20.26 13.15 3.24
N VAL A 129 -20.11 14.47 3.07
CA VAL A 129 -21.01 15.46 3.69
C VAL A 129 -22.45 15.31 3.18
N LYS A 130 -22.64 15.06 1.88
CA LYS A 130 -23.98 14.81 1.30
C LYS A 130 -24.60 13.52 1.85
N GLU A 131 -23.83 12.45 1.94
CA GLU A 131 -24.26 11.15 2.48
C GLU A 131 -24.61 11.24 3.97
N LYS A 132 -23.79 11.92 4.78
CA LYS A 132 -24.10 12.20 6.20
C LYS A 132 -25.37 13.05 6.39
N LYS A 133 -25.57 14.08 5.57
CA LYS A 133 -26.81 14.88 5.57
C LYS A 133 -28.03 14.05 5.17
N ALA A 134 -27.91 13.20 4.15
CA ALA A 134 -28.98 12.33 3.71
C ALA A 134 -29.33 11.25 4.76
N ALA A 135 -28.33 10.73 5.48
CA ALA A 135 -28.53 9.80 6.59
C ALA A 135 -29.25 10.47 7.77
N ALA A 136 -28.84 11.69 8.15
CA ALA A 136 -29.49 12.46 9.22
C ALA A 136 -30.91 12.97 8.87
N ALA A 137 -31.28 12.99 7.58
CA ALA A 137 -32.59 13.40 7.10
C ALA A 137 -33.60 12.24 6.96
N LYS A 138 -33.18 10.98 7.21
CA LYS A 138 -34.10 9.85 7.32
C LYS A 138 -34.63 9.78 8.76
N PRO A 139 -35.95 9.73 9.00
CA PRO A 139 -36.47 9.46 10.33
C PRO A 139 -36.03 8.07 10.80
N PRO A 140 -36.01 7.80 12.12
CA PRO A 140 -35.85 6.44 12.64
C PRO A 140 -36.92 5.55 12.01
N MET A 141 -36.50 4.43 11.43
CA MET A 141 -37.43 3.42 10.96
C MET A 141 -37.92 2.68 12.21
N GLU A 142 -39.14 3.01 12.64
CA GLU A 142 -39.80 2.34 13.75
C GLU A 142 -40.13 0.91 13.29
N ASP A 143 -39.67 -0.10 14.05
CA ASP A 143 -39.96 -1.52 13.78
C ASP A 143 -41.41 -1.82 14.15
N GLY A 144 -42.33 -1.30 13.32
CA GLY A 144 -43.77 -1.49 13.44
C GLY A 144 -44.16 -2.93 13.09
N ILE A 145 -44.55 -3.69 14.11
CA ILE A 145 -45.20 -5.00 13.96
C ILE A 145 -46.46 -4.81 13.09
N ALA A 146 -46.54 -5.56 12.00
CA ALA A 146 -47.68 -5.49 11.08
C ALA A 146 -48.89 -6.27 11.62
N ASP A 147 -50.06 -5.62 11.61
CA ASP A 147 -51.37 -6.26 11.72
C ASP A 147 -52.27 -5.76 10.57
N PRO A 148 -52.94 -6.63 9.78
CA PRO A 148 -53.63 -6.20 8.56
C PRO A 148 -55.15 -6.11 8.73
N GLY A 149 -55.71 -4.90 8.64
CA GLY A 149 -57.14 -4.75 8.39
C GLY A 149 -57.73 -3.39 8.71
N HIS A 150 -57.99 -2.57 7.69
CA HIS A 150 -59.36 -2.28 7.23
C HIS A 150 -59.34 -1.31 6.03
N SER A 151 -60.30 -1.49 5.12
CA SER A 151 -60.38 -0.78 3.84
C SER A 151 -61.23 0.49 3.90
N ALA A 152 -61.22 1.20 2.76
CA ALA A 152 -62.30 2.00 2.17
C ALA A 152 -62.32 3.52 2.44
N HIS A 153 -62.10 4.25 1.33
CA HIS A 153 -62.70 5.55 0.93
C HIS A 153 -62.65 6.74 1.93
N ASP A 154 -62.39 7.97 1.52
CA ASP A 154 -62.96 8.63 0.34
C ASP A 154 -62.10 9.80 -0.20
N ARG A 155 -62.43 10.31 -1.39
CA ARG A 155 -61.72 11.42 -2.06
C ARG A 155 -62.72 12.29 -2.82
N PRO A 156 -62.69 13.62 -2.68
CA PRO A 156 -63.11 14.50 -3.76
C PRO A 156 -61.94 15.26 -4.43
N PRO A 157 -62.08 15.71 -5.69
CA PRO A 157 -61.01 16.35 -6.48
C PRO A 157 -61.17 17.89 -6.57
N PHE A 158 -60.18 18.59 -7.15
CA PHE A 158 -60.42 19.57 -8.25
C PHE A 158 -59.10 20.06 -8.93
N VAL A 159 -59.01 19.84 -10.25
CA VAL A 159 -58.54 20.74 -11.34
C VAL A 159 -57.45 21.80 -11.01
N ARG A 160 -56.17 21.66 -11.42
CA ARG A 160 -55.53 21.79 -12.78
C ARG A 160 -55.19 23.23 -13.23
N GLY A 161 -53.90 23.56 -13.19
CA GLY A 161 -53.24 24.72 -13.83
C GLY A 161 -51.83 24.88 -13.25
N GLY A 162 -50.75 25.20 -13.97
CA GLY A 162 -50.55 25.38 -15.41
C GLY A 162 -49.10 25.03 -15.80
N ALA A 163 -48.69 25.30 -17.05
CA ALA A 163 -47.41 24.86 -17.58
C ALA A 163 -46.18 25.55 -16.94
N GLY A 164 -45.14 24.78 -16.64
CA GLY A 164 -43.81 25.26 -16.22
C GLY A 164 -42.73 24.82 -17.20
N GLY A 165 -42.02 25.79 -17.81
CA GLY A 165 -41.12 25.54 -18.94
C GLY A 165 -39.84 24.77 -18.60
N ASN A 166 -39.41 23.91 -19.54
CA ASN A 166 -38.20 23.09 -19.43
C ASN A 166 -36.93 23.91 -19.71
N VAL A 167 -36.45 24.68 -18.72
CA VAL A 167 -35.22 25.47 -18.84
C VAL A 167 -33.99 24.58 -18.65
N LYS A 168 -33.41 24.13 -19.78
CA LYS A 168 -32.05 23.54 -19.81
C LYS A 168 -31.03 24.60 -19.38
N LYS A 169 -30.66 24.61 -18.09
CA LYS A 169 -29.65 25.54 -17.57
C LYS A 169 -28.25 25.05 -17.93
N SER A 170 -27.76 25.45 -19.10
CA SER A 170 -26.36 25.32 -19.50
C SER A 170 -25.47 26.12 -18.56
N SER A 171 -24.76 25.44 -17.65
CA SER A 171 -23.77 26.09 -16.80
C SER A 171 -22.48 26.31 -17.60
N SER A 172 -22.36 27.51 -18.18
CA SER A 172 -21.09 28.07 -18.67
C SER A 172 -20.01 27.96 -17.60
N GLY A 173 -18.80 27.50 -17.97
CA GLY A 173 -17.69 27.40 -17.04
C GLY A 173 -17.21 28.78 -16.59
N SER A 174 -17.42 29.13 -15.32
CA SER A 174 -16.71 30.24 -14.69
C SER A 174 -15.34 29.77 -14.21
N SER A 175 -14.29 30.21 -14.90
CA SER A 175 -12.92 30.10 -14.39
C SER A 175 -12.76 31.01 -13.17
N GLY A 176 -12.13 30.48 -12.10
CA GLY A 176 -11.80 31.24 -10.88
C GLY A 176 -12.71 30.99 -9.67
N SER A 177 -12.07 30.79 -8.50
CA SER A 177 -12.66 30.85 -7.15
C SER A 177 -13.42 29.62 -6.58
N TYR A 178 -12.85 28.42 -6.71
CA TYR A 178 -13.23 27.25 -5.88
C TYR A 178 -12.46 27.12 -4.53
N ALA A 179 -11.42 27.93 -4.30
CA ALA A 179 -10.54 27.83 -3.12
C ALA A 179 -11.26 28.16 -1.79
N SER A 180 -12.13 29.17 -1.78
CA SER A 180 -12.77 29.68 -0.56
C SER A 180 -13.89 28.75 -0.05
N THR A 181 -14.72 28.24 -0.95
CA THR A 181 -15.91 27.45 -0.60
C THR A 181 -15.57 26.07 -0.05
N ASN A 182 -14.51 25.44 -0.55
CA ASN A 182 -14.08 24.13 -0.08
C ASN A 182 -13.43 24.22 1.32
N SER A 183 -12.67 25.27 1.59
CA SER A 183 -12.00 25.49 2.88
C SER A 183 -12.99 25.61 4.04
N GLY A 184 -14.06 26.40 3.87
CA GLY A 184 -15.12 26.52 4.89
C GLY A 184 -15.94 25.23 5.09
N MET A 185 -16.13 24.43 4.04
CA MET A 185 -16.75 23.11 4.16
C MET A 185 -15.89 22.17 5.01
N LEU A 186 -14.58 22.13 4.73
CA LEU A 186 -13.64 21.26 5.41
C LEU A 186 -13.53 21.60 6.91
N SER A 187 -13.33 22.88 7.25
CA SER A 187 -13.27 23.32 8.65
C SER A 187 -14.54 23.03 9.44
N LYS A 188 -15.71 22.99 8.79
CA LYS A 188 -17.00 22.72 9.44
C LYS A 188 -17.27 21.22 9.65
N TYR A 189 -16.95 20.39 8.65
CA TYR A 189 -17.36 18.97 8.65
C TYR A 189 -16.22 17.99 8.98
N PHE A 190 -14.97 18.43 8.92
CA PHE A 190 -13.77 17.62 9.18
C PHE A 190 -12.85 18.32 10.20
N PRO A 191 -13.30 18.56 11.44
CA PRO A 191 -12.47 19.14 12.49
C PRO A 191 -11.29 18.23 12.86
N ILE A 192 -11.42 16.92 12.65
CA ILE A 192 -10.36 15.93 12.78
C ILE A 192 -10.16 15.24 11.43
N ARG A 193 -8.91 15.14 10.97
CA ARG A 193 -8.52 14.39 9.76
C ARG A 193 -7.39 13.41 10.07
N TYR A 194 -7.32 12.33 9.31
CA TYR A 194 -6.41 11.21 9.54
C TYR A 194 -5.65 10.88 8.26
N PHE A 195 -4.34 10.73 8.34
CA PHE A 195 -3.48 10.35 7.21
C PHE A 195 -2.54 9.21 7.59
N ILE A 196 -2.35 8.26 6.69
CA ILE A 196 -1.32 7.22 6.80
C ILE A 196 -0.08 7.69 6.06
N LEU A 197 1.05 7.76 6.78
CA LEU A 197 2.37 8.05 6.25
C LEU A 197 3.25 6.79 6.30
N LYS A 198 4.05 6.57 5.26
CA LYS A 198 4.82 5.34 5.06
C LYS A 198 6.31 5.64 4.97
N SER A 199 7.05 5.23 6.01
CA SER A 199 8.51 5.30 6.00
C SER A 199 9.14 4.19 5.17
N LEU A 200 10.32 4.43 4.59
CA LEU A 200 11.15 3.39 4.02
C LEU A 200 11.88 2.59 5.10
N THR A 201 12.37 3.25 6.15
CA THR A 201 13.11 2.62 7.25
C THR A 201 12.46 2.86 8.61
N GLN A 202 12.85 2.05 9.59
CA GLN A 202 12.50 2.27 11.01
C GLN A 202 13.24 3.48 11.58
N HIS A 203 14.52 3.64 11.21
CA HIS A 203 15.40 4.71 11.68
C HIS A 203 14.83 6.12 11.46
N ASP A 204 14.18 6.37 10.31
CA ASP A 204 13.50 7.65 10.02
C ASP A 204 12.42 7.98 11.07
N LEU A 205 11.70 6.97 11.56
CA LEU A 205 10.64 7.12 12.57
C LEU A 205 11.25 7.32 13.96
N ASP A 206 12.33 6.63 14.29
CA ASP A 206 13.03 6.79 15.56
C ASP A 206 13.60 8.22 15.70
N LEU A 207 14.25 8.74 14.64
CA LEU A 207 14.69 10.14 14.55
C LEU A 207 13.51 11.12 14.64
N SER A 208 12.34 10.76 14.11
CA SER A 208 11.13 11.58 14.21
C SER A 208 10.57 11.63 15.64
N VAL A 209 10.67 10.53 16.39
CA VAL A 209 10.31 10.47 17.81
C VAL A 209 11.26 11.31 18.64
N GLU A 210 12.57 11.19 18.41
CA GLU A 210 13.61 11.98 19.10
C GLU A 210 13.46 13.49 18.85
N ARG A 211 13.30 13.89 17.58
CA ARG A 211 13.38 15.30 17.16
C ARG A 211 12.03 16.01 17.12
N GLY A 212 10.91 15.29 17.16
CA GLY A 212 9.57 15.86 17.00
C GLY A 212 9.31 16.49 15.63
N LEU A 213 10.02 16.03 14.60
CA LEU A 213 9.96 16.52 13.22
C LEU A 213 9.67 15.37 12.25
N TRP A 214 8.94 15.66 11.18
CA TRP A 214 8.76 14.74 10.05
C TRP A 214 8.90 15.46 8.72
N ALA A 215 9.43 14.77 7.70
CA ALA A 215 9.43 15.21 6.32
C ALA A 215 8.75 14.15 5.44
N THR A 216 7.96 14.57 4.46
CA THR A 216 7.28 13.68 3.52
C THR A 216 7.59 14.10 2.09
N GLN A 217 7.15 13.34 1.10
CA GLN A 217 7.34 13.66 -0.31
C GLN A 217 6.53 14.92 -0.67
N THR A 218 7.07 15.78 -1.54
CA THR A 218 6.52 17.13 -1.82
C THR A 218 5.03 17.12 -2.19
N HIS A 219 4.57 16.08 -2.92
CA HIS A 219 3.17 15.92 -3.30
C HIS A 219 2.20 15.65 -2.13
N ASN A 220 2.69 15.26 -0.95
CA ASN A 220 1.88 15.13 0.27
C ASN A 220 1.76 16.44 1.02
N GLN A 221 2.76 17.32 0.92
CA GLN A 221 2.83 18.58 1.65
C GLN A 221 1.61 19.46 1.37
N GLU A 222 1.23 19.67 0.11
CA GLU A 222 0.06 20.49 -0.27
C GLU A 222 -1.25 20.07 0.43
N VAL A 223 -1.48 18.75 0.55
CA VAL A 223 -2.71 18.19 1.14
C VAL A 223 -2.68 18.22 2.67
N LEU A 224 -1.51 17.98 3.27
CA LEU A 224 -1.32 18.11 4.71
C LEU A 224 -1.41 19.58 5.15
N ASP A 225 -0.80 20.50 4.41
CA ASP A 225 -0.88 21.95 4.64
C ASP A 225 -2.33 22.46 4.53
N GLN A 226 -3.09 21.95 3.56
CA GLN A 226 -4.54 22.22 3.50
C GLN A 226 -5.25 21.66 4.73
N ALA A 227 -4.93 20.43 5.16
CA ALA A 227 -5.53 19.83 6.35
C ALA A 227 -5.22 20.62 7.64
N TYR A 228 -3.99 21.09 7.83
CA TYR A 228 -3.62 21.93 8.97
C TYR A 228 -4.32 23.30 8.96
N ARG A 229 -4.66 23.84 7.77
CA ARG A 229 -5.45 25.09 7.66
C ARG A 229 -6.96 24.88 7.84
N THR A 230 -7.48 23.68 7.52
CA THR A 230 -8.94 23.42 7.48
C THR A 230 -9.42 22.37 8.48
N SER A 231 -8.64 22.09 9.53
CA SER A 231 -8.99 21.14 10.60
C SER A 231 -8.37 21.57 11.92
N GLN A 232 -9.03 21.23 13.03
CA GLN A 232 -8.56 21.53 14.39
C GLN A 232 -7.46 20.55 14.84
N THR A 233 -7.49 19.32 14.33
CA THR A 233 -6.48 18.30 14.62
C THR A 233 -6.27 17.43 13.39
N VAL A 234 -5.01 17.17 13.07
CA VAL A 234 -4.63 16.22 12.03
C VAL A 234 -3.78 15.12 12.67
N TYR A 235 -4.25 13.88 12.57
CA TYR A 235 -3.54 12.69 13.02
C TYR A 235 -2.74 12.09 11.86
N LEU A 236 -1.50 11.72 12.15
CA LEU A 236 -0.58 11.05 11.24
C LEU A 236 -0.28 9.67 11.82
N ILE A 237 -0.76 8.63 11.15
CA ILE A 237 -0.49 7.23 11.50
C ILE A 237 0.69 6.76 10.68
N PHE A 238 1.77 6.36 11.36
CA PHE A 238 3.02 5.96 10.73
C PHE A 238 3.17 4.45 10.68
N GLY A 239 3.91 3.96 9.69
CA GLY A 239 4.50 2.63 9.75
C GLY A 239 5.52 2.42 8.65
N VAL A 240 6.50 1.56 8.90
CA VAL A 240 7.54 1.20 7.93
C VAL A 240 6.94 0.36 6.80
N ASN A 241 7.54 0.42 5.61
CA ASN A 241 7.18 -0.48 4.52
C ASN A 241 7.66 -1.91 4.82
N LYS A 242 6.78 -2.90 4.58
CA LYS A 242 7.03 -4.34 4.82
C LYS A 242 7.19 -4.80 6.28
N SER A 243 7.00 -3.96 7.30
CA SER A 243 7.07 -4.37 8.72
C SER A 243 5.97 -5.36 9.14
N GLY A 244 4.77 -5.23 8.59
CA GLY A 244 3.59 -6.00 9.03
C GLY A 244 2.79 -5.32 10.15
N GLU A 245 3.13 -4.08 10.51
CA GLU A 245 2.52 -3.31 11.58
C GLU A 245 2.56 -1.79 11.30
N PHE A 246 1.69 -1.05 11.99
CA PHE A 246 1.87 0.39 12.16
C PHE A 246 2.87 0.62 13.30
N PHE A 247 3.73 1.62 13.18
CA PHE A 247 4.72 1.96 14.21
C PHE A 247 4.07 2.72 15.38
N GLY A 248 3.14 3.62 15.06
CA GLY A 248 2.54 4.52 16.03
C GLY A 248 1.81 5.67 15.35
N TYR A 249 1.40 6.66 16.13
CA TYR A 249 0.78 7.87 15.59
C TYR A 249 1.15 9.14 16.36
N ALA A 250 1.16 10.24 15.62
CA ALA A 250 1.35 11.59 16.11
C ALA A 250 0.16 12.48 15.71
N LYS A 251 0.10 13.69 16.25
CA LYS A 251 -0.77 14.76 15.76
C LYS A 251 0.00 16.03 15.44
N SER A 252 -0.64 16.91 14.66
CA SER A 252 -0.22 18.30 14.52
C SER A 252 -0.11 19.00 15.89
N PRO A 253 0.89 19.87 16.11
CA PRO A 253 0.86 20.79 17.24
C PRO A 253 -0.40 21.67 17.17
N SER A 254 -1.01 21.95 18.33
CA SER A 254 -2.38 22.48 18.43
C SER A 254 -2.56 23.96 18.02
N THR A 255 -1.52 24.63 17.49
CA THR A 255 -1.57 26.05 17.14
C THR A 255 -0.66 26.35 15.94
N PRO A 256 -1.10 27.19 14.99
CA PRO A 256 -0.20 27.92 14.09
C PRO A 256 0.46 29.07 14.86
N SER A 257 1.17 28.76 15.96
CA SER A 257 2.17 29.68 16.48
C SER A 257 3.19 29.85 15.37
N GLY A 258 3.40 31.09 14.92
CA GLY A 258 4.00 31.45 13.63
C GLY A 258 5.40 30.89 13.42
N SER A 259 5.49 29.60 13.09
CA SER A 259 6.70 28.96 12.63
C SER A 259 6.91 29.43 11.21
N SER A 260 7.66 30.52 11.07
CA SER A 260 8.45 30.77 9.86
C SER A 260 9.06 29.44 9.42
N PRO A 261 8.95 29.06 8.14
CA PRO A 261 9.63 27.86 7.66
C PRO A 261 11.11 27.98 8.00
N ALA A 262 11.73 26.86 8.40
CA ALA A 262 13.15 26.84 8.74
C ALA A 262 13.95 27.48 7.59
N PRO A 263 14.81 28.49 7.88
CA PRO A 263 15.37 29.33 6.83
C PRO A 263 16.34 28.53 5.95
N GLY A 264 16.19 28.69 4.64
CA GLY A 264 17.28 28.43 3.69
C GLY A 264 17.66 26.96 3.46
N GLY A 265 16.74 26.13 2.98
CA GLY A 265 17.07 24.90 2.24
C GLY A 265 16.72 25.07 0.76
N SER A 266 17.69 24.94 -0.14
CA SER A 266 17.47 25.04 -1.59
C SER A 266 16.53 23.92 -2.06
N GLN A 267 15.53 24.28 -2.89
CA GLN A 267 14.54 23.34 -3.41
C GLN A 267 15.12 22.45 -4.52
N GLN A 268 15.93 21.46 -4.17
CA GLN A 268 16.37 20.39 -5.07
C GLN A 268 16.32 19.04 -4.34
N GLY A 269 15.15 18.40 -4.32
CA GLY A 269 14.97 17.10 -3.68
C GLY A 269 13.57 16.51 -3.83
N ARG A 270 13.43 15.20 -3.60
CA ARG A 270 12.15 14.47 -3.62
C ARG A 270 11.30 14.68 -2.35
N TRP A 271 11.86 15.37 -1.37
CA TRP A 271 11.32 15.58 -0.03
C TRP A 271 10.91 17.04 0.17
N GLY A 272 9.78 17.24 0.85
CA GLY A 272 9.26 18.54 1.23
C GLY A 272 9.90 19.08 2.52
N THR A 273 9.47 20.27 2.94
CA THR A 273 9.97 20.93 4.15
C THR A 273 9.63 20.12 5.41
N PRO A 274 10.57 19.89 6.34
CA PRO A 274 10.27 19.27 7.62
C PRO A 274 9.26 20.09 8.44
N PHE A 275 8.30 19.40 9.06
CA PHE A 275 7.26 20.01 9.89
C PHE A 275 7.18 19.33 11.27
N LYS A 276 6.64 20.03 12.26
CA LYS A 276 6.55 19.56 13.66
C LYS A 276 5.44 18.52 13.83
N VAL A 277 5.74 17.47 14.59
CA VAL A 277 4.79 16.41 14.99
C VAL A 277 4.87 16.17 16.49
N LYS A 278 3.72 15.94 17.14
CA LYS A 278 3.67 15.49 18.54
C LYS A 278 3.21 14.04 18.59
N TRP A 279 4.14 13.14 18.87
CA TRP A 279 3.87 11.71 19.07
C TRP A 279 2.91 11.47 20.25
N ILE A 280 2.02 10.49 20.10
CA ILE A 280 1.04 10.08 21.12
C ILE A 280 1.21 8.59 21.46
N ARG A 281 1.40 7.73 20.44
CA ARG A 281 1.74 6.31 20.61
C ARG A 281 2.95 5.98 19.74
N THR A 282 3.88 5.21 20.30
CA THR A 282 5.07 4.64 19.62
C THR A 282 5.19 3.13 19.84
N ASN A 283 4.23 2.51 20.54
CA ASN A 283 4.11 1.07 20.58
C ASN A 283 3.51 0.56 19.25
N PRO A 284 4.11 -0.43 18.58
CA PRO A 284 3.58 -0.91 17.30
C PRO A 284 2.18 -1.54 17.42
N LEU A 285 1.42 -1.47 16.31
CA LEU A 285 0.10 -2.09 16.17
C LEU A 285 0.10 -3.05 14.98
N SER A 286 0.05 -4.34 15.28
CA SER A 286 0.04 -5.44 14.30
C SER A 286 -1.10 -5.32 13.27
N PHE A 287 -0.78 -5.50 11.99
CA PHE A 287 -1.79 -5.56 10.93
C PHE A 287 -2.77 -6.72 11.05
N GLN A 288 -2.54 -7.68 11.96
CA GLN A 288 -3.54 -8.71 12.27
C GLN A 288 -4.75 -8.12 13.00
N ARG A 289 -4.50 -7.22 13.97
CA ARG A 289 -5.54 -6.55 14.76
C ARG A 289 -6.43 -5.68 13.87
N THR A 290 -5.83 -4.97 12.92
CA THR A 290 -6.54 -4.04 12.01
C THR A 290 -7.20 -4.71 10.78
N ARG A 291 -7.22 -6.05 10.64
CA ARG A 291 -7.78 -6.75 9.46
C ARG A 291 -9.25 -6.42 9.17
N HIS A 292 -10.01 -6.09 10.20
CA HIS A 292 -11.44 -5.79 10.12
C HIS A 292 -11.72 -4.34 9.68
N LEU A 293 -10.70 -3.46 9.67
CA LEU A 293 -10.84 -2.06 9.28
C LEU A 293 -10.61 -1.88 7.78
N ARG A 294 -11.61 -1.31 7.10
CA ARG A 294 -11.56 -0.93 5.67
C ARG A 294 -11.74 0.57 5.53
N ASN A 295 -11.10 1.17 4.53
CA ASN A 295 -11.17 2.61 4.26
C ASN A 295 -11.98 2.89 2.98
N PRO A 296 -13.24 3.34 3.08
CA PRO A 296 -14.08 3.65 1.92
C PRO A 296 -13.44 4.66 0.95
N TRP A 297 -12.62 5.59 1.47
CA TRP A 297 -11.92 6.59 0.65
C TRP A 297 -10.74 6.02 -0.14
N ASN A 298 -10.29 4.80 0.15
CA ASN A 298 -9.26 4.06 -0.58
C ASN A 298 -9.85 2.77 -1.17
N HIS A 299 -10.97 2.89 -1.89
CA HIS A 299 -11.68 1.78 -2.56
C HIS A 299 -12.08 0.61 -1.62
N ASP A 300 -12.45 0.92 -0.38
CA ASP A 300 -12.82 -0.04 0.67
C ASP A 300 -11.78 -1.16 0.93
N ARG A 301 -10.51 -0.83 0.66
CA ARG A 301 -9.36 -1.70 0.96
C ARG A 301 -9.14 -1.78 2.48
N GLU A 302 -8.59 -2.90 2.94
CA GLU A 302 -8.08 -3.02 4.30
C GLU A 302 -7.15 -1.85 4.63
N ILE A 303 -7.24 -1.30 5.84
CA ILE A 303 -6.55 -0.07 6.24
C ILE A 303 -5.02 -0.14 6.07
N LYS A 304 -4.43 -1.32 6.26
CA LYS A 304 -3.00 -1.61 6.02
C LYS A 304 -2.58 -1.48 4.55
N VAL A 305 -3.50 -1.58 3.60
CA VAL A 305 -3.27 -1.50 2.14
C VAL A 305 -3.35 -0.03 1.69
N SER A 306 -2.55 0.80 2.36
CA SER A 306 -2.46 2.24 2.16
C SER A 306 -1.05 2.62 1.70
N ARG A 307 -0.96 3.65 0.87
CA ARG A 307 0.31 4.25 0.40
C ARG A 307 0.67 5.46 1.25
N ASP A 308 1.85 6.03 1.05
CA ASP A 308 2.22 7.29 1.70
C ASP A 308 1.22 8.42 1.37
N GLY A 309 0.82 9.19 2.37
CA GLY A 309 -0.15 10.29 2.23
C GLY A 309 -1.62 9.88 2.03
N THR A 310 -1.98 8.61 2.29
CA THR A 310 -3.37 8.12 2.17
C THR A 310 -4.25 8.74 3.25
N GLU A 311 -5.31 9.45 2.87
CA GLU A 311 -6.27 9.99 3.84
C GLU A 311 -7.20 8.86 4.37
N VAL A 312 -7.77 9.00 5.56
CA VAL A 312 -8.66 7.98 6.14
C VAL A 312 -10.00 8.63 6.54
N GLU A 313 -11.10 7.96 6.18
CA GLU A 313 -12.45 8.38 6.58
C GLU A 313 -12.54 8.54 8.11
N PRO A 314 -13.15 9.62 8.65
CA PRO A 314 -13.07 9.94 10.08
C PRO A 314 -13.44 8.81 11.05
N GLY A 315 -14.52 8.06 10.79
CA GLY A 315 -14.94 6.94 11.64
C GLY A 315 -14.06 5.69 11.50
N VAL A 316 -13.37 5.52 10.37
CA VAL A 316 -12.32 4.50 10.20
C VAL A 316 -11.02 4.94 10.89
N GLY A 317 -10.65 6.22 10.77
CA GLY A 317 -9.46 6.80 11.37
C GLY A 317 -9.53 6.78 12.90
N GLN A 318 -10.68 7.14 13.47
CA GLN A 318 -10.92 7.04 14.90
C GLN A 318 -10.80 5.59 15.40
N ARG A 319 -11.51 4.63 14.78
CA ARG A 319 -11.43 3.21 15.16
C ARG A 319 -10.03 2.62 15.00
N LEU A 320 -9.24 3.11 14.05
CA LEU A 320 -7.82 2.74 13.92
C LEU A 320 -6.99 3.23 15.11
N LEU A 321 -7.26 4.42 15.66
CA LEU A 321 -6.55 4.87 16.87
C LEU A 321 -7.00 4.08 18.11
N GLU A 322 -8.29 3.78 18.24
CA GLU A 322 -8.85 2.97 19.33
C GLU A 322 -8.24 1.55 19.40
N GLU A 323 -7.72 1.02 18.29
CA GLU A 323 -6.98 -0.25 18.30
C GLU A 323 -5.70 -0.19 19.15
N TRP A 324 -5.05 0.96 19.34
CA TRP A 324 -3.90 1.07 20.25
C TRP A 324 -4.29 0.90 21.73
N ASP A 325 -5.54 1.16 22.08
CA ASP A 325 -6.03 1.14 23.46
C ASP A 325 -6.71 -0.19 23.82
N ARG A 326 -7.01 -1.04 22.82
CA ARG A 326 -7.52 -2.40 23.06
C ARG A 326 -6.40 -3.31 23.60
N PRO A 327 -6.71 -4.23 24.54
CA PRO A 327 -5.74 -5.21 25.01
C PRO A 327 -5.25 -6.10 23.87
N GLU A 328 -3.97 -6.47 23.90
CA GLU A 328 -3.43 -7.50 22.98
C GLU A 328 -4.23 -8.81 23.16
N PRO A 329 -4.65 -9.48 22.07
CA PRO A 329 -5.21 -10.82 22.18
C PRO A 329 -4.20 -11.73 22.87
N ALA A 330 -4.66 -12.51 23.86
CA ALA A 330 -3.81 -13.45 24.56
C ALA A 330 -3.06 -14.33 23.55
N ALA A 331 -1.73 -14.42 23.72
CA ALA A 331 -0.88 -15.20 22.82
C ALA A 331 -1.46 -16.62 22.70
N PRO A 332 -1.49 -17.20 21.47
CA PRO A 332 -2.03 -18.54 21.29
C PRO A 332 -1.23 -19.49 22.18
N THR A 333 -1.89 -20.02 23.21
CA THR A 333 -1.28 -20.96 24.14
C THR A 333 -0.83 -22.16 23.33
N SER A 334 0.49 -22.31 23.19
CA SER A 334 1.07 -23.54 22.70
C SER A 334 0.54 -24.65 23.60
N ARG A 335 -0.15 -25.63 23.00
CA ARG A 335 -0.62 -26.81 23.73
C ARG A 335 0.62 -27.58 24.16
N THR A 336 1.13 -27.26 25.34
CA THR A 336 2.21 -27.98 26.00
C THR A 336 1.79 -29.44 26.10
N GLY A 337 2.66 -30.34 25.63
CA GLY A 337 2.38 -31.76 25.64
C GLY A 337 2.10 -32.22 27.07
N ALA A 338 1.01 -32.96 27.25
CA ALA A 338 0.68 -33.53 28.56
C ALA A 338 1.83 -34.44 29.03
N PRO A 339 2.26 -34.35 30.31
CA PRO A 339 3.29 -35.22 30.83
C PRO A 339 2.77 -36.66 30.90
N LYS A 340 3.55 -37.61 30.36
CA LYS A 340 3.26 -39.03 30.53
C LYS A 340 3.60 -39.44 31.96
N SER A 341 2.62 -40.00 32.67
CA SER A 341 2.82 -40.65 33.96
C SER A 341 3.57 -41.99 33.78
N PRO A 342 4.41 -42.41 34.75
CA PRO A 342 5.02 -43.73 34.74
C PRO A 342 4.05 -44.76 35.32
N THR A 343 3.85 -45.89 34.65
CA THR A 343 3.10 -47.03 35.21
C THR A 343 4.05 -48.19 35.44
N THR A 344 4.38 -48.41 36.71
CA THR A 344 5.12 -49.57 37.21
C THR A 344 4.21 -50.80 37.14
N PHE A 345 4.73 -51.95 36.69
CA PHE A 345 4.06 -53.24 36.90
C PHE A 345 5.09 -54.34 37.19
N SER A 346 4.82 -55.16 38.20
CA SER A 346 5.74 -56.18 38.73
C SER A 346 4.96 -57.42 39.15
N GLY A 347 5.29 -58.59 38.59
CA GLY A 347 4.67 -59.88 38.94
C GLY A 347 5.08 -61.03 38.00
N PRO A 348 5.82 -62.07 38.47
CA PRO A 348 6.23 -63.26 37.70
C PRO A 348 5.54 -64.55 38.24
N PRO A 349 5.94 -65.82 37.94
CA PRO A 349 6.76 -66.39 36.83
C PRO A 349 6.18 -67.66 36.12
N SER A 350 6.60 -67.92 34.85
CA SER A 350 7.11 -69.20 34.25
C SER A 350 6.32 -70.55 34.35
N PRO A 351 6.68 -71.68 33.66
CA PRO A 351 7.86 -71.96 32.79
C PRO A 351 7.64 -72.80 31.48
N VAL A 352 8.75 -73.05 30.73
CA VAL A 352 9.04 -74.28 29.90
C VAL A 352 8.25 -74.44 28.58
N GLN A 353 8.75 -74.85 27.39
CA GLN A 353 10.07 -75.18 26.76
C GLN A 353 9.88 -75.24 25.21
N SER A 354 10.84 -75.41 24.27
CA SER A 354 12.33 -75.41 24.22
C SER A 354 12.83 -75.33 22.74
N ARG A 355 14.16 -75.22 22.54
CA ARG A 355 14.96 -75.53 21.31
C ARG A 355 14.79 -74.59 20.08
N GLY A 356 15.86 -74.13 19.42
CA GLY A 356 17.29 -74.17 19.78
C GLY A 356 18.27 -73.89 18.61
N ARG A 357 19.51 -73.50 18.97
CA ARG A 357 20.76 -73.46 18.15
C ARG A 357 20.78 -72.55 16.90
N GLY A 358 21.82 -71.75 16.62
CA GLY A 358 23.04 -71.41 17.37
C GLY A 358 24.10 -70.71 16.49
N ARG A 359 25.13 -70.11 17.12
CA ARG A 359 26.51 -69.73 16.63
C ARG A 359 26.70 -69.25 15.16
N GLY A 360 27.46 -68.18 14.87
CA GLY A 360 28.36 -67.40 15.72
C GLY A 360 29.21 -66.35 14.95
N ARG A 361 30.27 -65.87 15.61
CA ARG A 361 31.17 -64.74 15.27
C ARG A 361 31.97 -64.86 13.95
N GLY A 362 32.42 -63.70 13.44
CA GLY A 362 33.58 -63.53 12.52
C GLY A 362 33.24 -62.61 11.33
N ALA A 363 33.63 -61.35 11.22
CA ALA A 363 34.95 -60.69 11.22
C ALA A 363 35.59 -60.53 9.82
N MET A 364 35.79 -59.27 9.42
CA MET A 364 36.79 -58.70 8.48
C MET A 364 37.06 -59.35 7.10
N GLY A 365 37.12 -58.52 6.04
CA GLY A 365 37.94 -58.83 4.85
C GLY A 365 37.50 -58.23 3.50
N SER A 366 38.13 -57.11 3.13
CA SER A 366 38.59 -56.73 1.76
C SER A 366 37.95 -57.36 0.50
N GLY A 367 37.52 -56.51 -0.46
CA GLY A 367 37.24 -56.94 -1.85
C GLY A 367 36.77 -55.86 -2.82
N TRP A 368 37.70 -55.10 -3.41
CA TRP A 368 37.54 -54.50 -4.75
C TRP A 368 37.67 -55.65 -5.79
N PRO A 369 37.11 -55.59 -7.03
CA PRO A 369 37.35 -54.47 -7.95
C PRO A 369 36.24 -54.04 -8.94
N GLN A 370 36.57 -52.90 -9.53
CA GLN A 370 36.07 -52.22 -10.73
C GLN A 370 36.17 -53.05 -12.03
N ARG A 371 35.23 -52.82 -12.97
CA ARG A 371 35.27 -52.91 -14.46
C ARG A 371 33.94 -53.47 -15.02
N ASP A 372 33.51 -53.20 -16.27
CA ASP A 372 33.71 -52.07 -17.20
C ASP A 372 32.77 -52.31 -18.41
N THR A 373 32.56 -51.31 -19.28
CA THR A 373 31.88 -51.39 -20.60
C THR A 373 30.39 -51.81 -20.63
N GLY A 374 29.54 -51.31 -21.54
CA GLY A 374 29.72 -50.21 -22.49
C GLY A 374 28.95 -50.43 -23.80
N GLN A 375 28.09 -49.48 -24.17
CA GLN A 375 27.84 -48.99 -25.54
C GLN A 375 27.03 -47.68 -25.47
#